data_AF-A0A3B0UKN2-F1
#
_entry.id   AF-A0A3B0UKN2-F1
#
_cell.length_a   1.000
_cell.length_b   1.000
_cell.length_c   1.000
_cell.angle_alpha   90.00
_cell.angle_beta   90.00
_cell.angle_gamma   90.00
#
_symmetry.space_group_name_H-M   'P 1'
#
loop_
_entity.id
_entity.type
_entity.pdbx_description
1 polymer ?
#
loop_
_entity_poly.entity_id
_entity_poly.type
_entity_poly.pdbx_seq_one_letter_code
_entity_poly.pdbx_strand_id
1 'polypeptide(L)'
;MGQFTALILILLTIAFILRVDFIFYVIYVSVGIYAWSRWMTPRVLKNLHSSRHYVDHAFWGEVVTIKVELANAGRLPTPWIQ
;
A
#
# COMPACT_ATOMS: atom_id res chain seq x y z
N MET A 1 13.38 -50.98 5.52
CA MET A 1 13.93 -49.70 6.05
C MET A 1 13.58 -48.47 5.19
N GLY A 2 13.52 -48.56 3.85
CA GLY A 2 13.28 -47.39 2.98
C GLY A 2 11.86 -46.79 2.92
N GLN A 3 10.83 -47.50 3.38
CA GLN A 3 9.44 -47.02 3.30
C GLN A 3 9.11 -46.01 4.41
N PHE A 4 9.62 -46.22 5.62
CA PHE A 4 9.42 -45.30 6.73
C PHE A 4 10.24 -44.01 6.57
N THR A 5 11.42 -44.08 5.94
CA THR A 5 12.26 -42.90 5.69
C THR A 5 11.59 -41.90 4.75
N ALA A 6 10.87 -42.36 3.73
CA ALA A 6 10.12 -41.47 2.84
C ALA A 6 8.97 -40.78 3.59
N LEU A 7 8.24 -41.53 4.42
CA LEU A 7 7.16 -41.02 5.25
C LEU A 7 7.65 -39.96 6.26
N ILE A 8 8.79 -40.22 6.91
CA ILE A 8 9.44 -39.30 7.84
C ILE A 8 9.90 -38.03 7.13
N LEU A 9 10.49 -38.13 5.93
CA LEU A 9 10.89 -36.96 5.13
C LEU A 9 9.70 -36.10 4.72
N ILE A 10 8.59 -36.72 4.31
CA ILE A 10 7.35 -36.02 3.95
C ILE A 10 6.78 -35.30 5.18
N LEU A 11 6.68 -35.99 6.33
CA LEU A 11 6.20 -35.41 7.58
C LEU A 11 7.07 -34.25 8.06
N LEU A 12 8.39 -34.37 7.95
CA LEU A 12 9.33 -33.32 8.33
C LEU A 12 9.24 -32.11 7.40
N THR A 13 9.04 -32.35 6.10
CA THR A 13 8.81 -31.28 5.10
C THR A 13 7.50 -30.55 5.38
N ILE A 14 6.42 -31.28 5.66
CA ILE A 14 5.12 -30.70 6.02
C ILE A 14 5.24 -29.92 7.32
N ALA A 15 5.90 -30.44 8.34
CA ALA A 15 6.12 -29.73 9.61
C ALA A 15 6.95 -28.46 9.43
N PHE A 16 7.96 -28.49 8.55
CA PHE A 16 8.77 -27.33 8.19
C PHE A 16 7.97 -26.26 7.42
N ILE A 17 7.08 -26.67 6.51
CA ILE A 17 6.21 -25.75 5.74
C ILE A 17 5.09 -25.19 6.63
N LEU A 18 4.50 -26.03 7.46
CA LEU A 18 3.35 -25.70 8.31
C LEU A 18 3.75 -24.83 9.51
N ARG A 19 5.06 -24.65 9.76
CA ARG A 19 5.66 -23.92 10.90
C ARG A 19 4.69 -22.85 11.39
N VAL A 20 3.98 -23.18 12.46
CA VAL A 20 2.85 -22.36 12.93
C VAL A 20 3.32 -20.93 13.24
N ASP A 21 4.60 -20.78 13.61
CA ASP A 21 5.31 -19.51 13.72
C ASP A 21 5.37 -18.69 12.42
N PHE A 22 5.46 -19.32 11.25
CA PHE A 22 5.47 -18.61 9.95
C PHE A 22 4.12 -17.98 9.65
N ILE A 23 3.02 -18.70 9.91
CA ILE A 23 1.67 -18.16 9.76
C ILE A 23 1.48 -16.97 10.70
N PHE A 24 1.91 -17.08 11.97
CA PHE A 24 1.86 -15.96 12.91
C PHE A 24 2.73 -14.78 12.46
N TYR A 25 3.93 -15.03 11.93
CA TYR A 25 4.80 -13.98 11.39
C TYR A 25 4.15 -13.25 10.22
N VAL A 26 3.61 -13.99 9.24
CA VAL A 26 2.91 -13.41 8.08
C VAL A 26 1.71 -12.58 8.54
N ILE A 27 0.89 -13.11 9.46
CA ILE A 27 -0.26 -12.39 10.00
C ILE A 27 0.18 -11.12 10.72
N TYR A 28 1.17 -11.18 11.62
CA TYR A 28 1.63 -10.00 12.37
C TYR A 28 2.23 -8.93 11.49
N VAL A 29 3.06 -9.31 10.52
CA VAL A 29 3.61 -8.36 9.55
C VAL A 29 2.49 -7.76 8.69
N SER A 30 1.55 -8.57 8.22
CA SER A 30 0.44 -8.10 7.39
C SER A 30 -0.48 -7.15 8.16
N VAL A 31 -0.85 -7.50 9.39
CA VAL A 31 -1.66 -6.66 10.29
C VAL A 31 -0.90 -5.39 10.66
N GLY A 32 0.41 -5.48 10.92
CA GLY A 32 1.26 -4.33 11.20
C GLY A 32 1.31 -3.35 10.02
N ILE A 33 1.57 -3.83 8.81
CA ILE A 33 1.57 -3.02 7.58
C ILE A 33 0.18 -2.42 7.34
N TYR A 34 -0.88 -3.22 7.51
CA TYR A 34 -2.25 -2.75 7.33
C TYR A 34 -2.62 -1.66 8.34
N ALA A 35 -2.35 -1.86 9.62
CA ALA A 35 -2.62 -0.89 10.67
C ALA A 35 -1.81 0.39 10.48
N TRP A 36 -0.53 0.26 10.14
CA TRP A 36 0.35 1.39 9.85
C TRP A 36 -0.15 2.19 8.65
N SER A 37 -0.47 1.50 7.55
CA SER A 37 -1.06 2.11 6.36
C SER A 37 -2.38 2.79 6.70
N ARG A 38 -3.29 2.12 7.40
CA ARG A 38 -4.60 2.66 7.78
C ARG A 38 -4.49 3.91 8.66
N TRP A 39 -3.51 3.98 9.55
CA TRP A 39 -3.27 5.15 10.40
C TRP A 39 -2.63 6.31 9.63
N MET A 40 -1.72 6.01 8.71
CA MET A 40 -1.01 7.02 7.92
C MET A 40 -1.86 7.59 6.78
N THR A 41 -2.69 6.78 6.13
CA THR A 41 -3.55 7.18 4.99
C THR A 41 -4.38 8.45 5.24
N PRO A 42 -5.17 8.59 6.33
CA PRO A 42 -5.94 9.81 6.57
C PRO A 42 -5.06 11.03 6.82
N ARG A 43 -3.86 10.85 7.42
CA ARG A 43 -2.91 11.95 7.64
C ARG A 43 -2.26 12.40 6.34
N VAL A 44 -1.98 11.46 5.46
CA VAL A 44 -1.43 11.72 4.13
C VAL A 44 -2.45 12.46 3.26
N LEU A 45 -3.71 12.00 3.22
CA LEU A 45 -4.79 12.68 2.48
C LEU A 45 -5.09 14.08 3.03
N LYS A 46 -4.95 14.32 4.33
CA LYS A 46 -5.19 15.64 4.91
C LYS A 46 -4.12 16.67 4.53
N ASN A 47 -2.88 16.23 4.32
CA ASN A 47 -1.75 17.10 3.94
C ASN A 47 -1.63 17.26 2.41
N LEU A 48 -2.60 16.73 1.67
CA LEU A 48 -2.65 16.75 0.23
C LEU A 48 -3.36 18.03 -0.20
N HIS A 49 -2.59 19.01 -0.69
CA HIS A 49 -3.12 20.29 -1.10
C HIS A 49 -3.32 20.30 -2.62
N SER A 50 -4.57 20.39 -3.05
CA SER A 50 -4.94 20.50 -4.47
C SER A 50 -5.30 21.95 -4.76
N SER A 51 -4.45 22.67 -5.49
CA SER A 51 -4.78 23.98 -6.03
C SER A 51 -5.25 23.83 -7.48
N ARG A 52 -6.32 24.53 -7.85
CA ARG A 52 -6.78 24.58 -9.24
C ARG A 52 -6.75 26.03 -9.68
N HIS A 53 -5.94 26.31 -10.69
CA HIS A 53 -5.85 27.63 -11.29
C HIS A 53 -6.70 27.67 -12.55
N TYR A 54 -7.71 28.54 -12.52
CA TYR A 54 -8.61 28.82 -13.63
C TYR A 54 -8.34 30.22 -14.16
N VAL A 55 -8.60 30.42 -15.45
CA VAL A 55 -8.64 31.76 -16.04
C VAL A 55 -9.95 32.40 -15.63
N ASP A 56 -9.88 33.61 -15.07
CA ASP A 56 -11.02 34.30 -14.43
C ASP A 56 -12.15 34.65 -15.43
N HIS A 57 -11.83 34.71 -16.72
CA HIS A 57 -12.78 34.98 -17.80
C HIS A 57 -12.53 34.02 -18.96
N ALA A 58 -13.59 33.33 -19.39
CA ALA A 58 -13.59 32.41 -20.53
C ALA A 58 -14.79 32.73 -21.43
N PHE A 59 -14.56 32.83 -22.74
CA PHE A 59 -15.66 33.06 -23.69
C PHE A 59 -16.42 31.76 -24.01
N TRP A 60 -17.71 31.91 -24.31
CA TRP A 60 -18.55 30.77 -24.72
C TRP A 60 -18.01 30.13 -26.00
N GLY A 61 -17.72 28.82 -25.94
CA GLY A 61 -17.18 28.03 -27.05
C GLY A 61 -15.64 27.96 -27.07
N GLU A 62 -14.94 28.63 -26.15
CA GLU A 62 -13.48 28.59 -26.05
C GLU A 62 -13.00 27.38 -25.23
N VAL A 63 -11.97 26.68 -25.72
CA VAL A 63 -11.34 25.58 -24.99
C VAL A 63 -10.27 26.16 -24.06
N VAL A 64 -10.61 26.29 -22.78
CA VAL A 64 -9.69 26.84 -21.77
C VAL A 64 -8.83 25.75 -21.16
N THR A 65 -7.52 25.96 -21.13
CA THR A 65 -6.57 25.05 -20.49
C THR A 65 -6.54 25.31 -18.99
N ILE A 66 -7.01 24.34 -18.21
CA ILE A 66 -6.99 24.39 -16.74
C ILE A 66 -5.69 23.77 -16.24
N LYS A 67 -4.97 24.47 -15.37
CA LYS A 67 -3.80 23.90 -14.67
C LYS A 67 -4.23 23.44 -13.27
N VAL A 68 -4.04 22.16 -13.01
CA VAL A 68 -4.25 21.56 -11.68
C VAL A 68 -2.87 21.30 -11.09
N GLU A 69 -2.58 21.94 -9.96
CA GLU A 69 -1.35 21.74 -9.21
C GLU A 69 -1.66 20.90 -7.96
N LEU A 70 -1.09 19.69 -7.91
CA LEU A 70 -1.17 18.83 -6.73
C LEU A 70 0.16 18.92 -5.98
N ALA A 71 0.13 19.47 -4.77
CA ALA A 71 1.29 19.54 -3.91
C ALA A 71 1.07 18.64 -2.68
N ASN A 72 2.00 17.71 -2.45
CA ASN A 72 2.06 16.97 -1.19
C ASN A 72 2.80 17.83 -0.16
N ALA A 73 2.07 18.44 0.78
CA ALA A 73 2.65 19.23 1.87
C ALA A 73 3.07 18.36 3.08
N GLY A 74 2.93 17.03 2.98
CA GLY A 74 3.28 16.08 4.03
C GLY A 74 4.71 15.52 3.92
N ARG A 75 5.26 15.08 5.05
CA ARG A 75 6.59 14.41 5.12
C ARG A 75 6.60 12.98 4.54
N LEU A 76 5.43 12.39 4.31
CA LEU A 76 5.30 11.02 3.82
C LEU A 76 5.13 11.05 2.29
N PRO A 77 5.87 10.21 1.54
CA PRO A 77 5.70 10.11 0.11
C PRO A 77 4.30 9.56 -0.18
N THR A 78 3.52 10.35 -0.91
CA THR A 78 2.27 9.90 -1.51
C THR A 78 2.59 9.19 -2.82
N PRO A 79 2.33 7.89 -2.96
CA PRO A 79 2.42 7.27 -4.27
C PRO A 79 1.38 7.95 -5.18
N TRP A 80 1.77 8.28 -6.42
CA TRP A 80 0.95 8.90 -7.49
C TRP A 80 0.84 10.44 -7.53
N ILE A 81 1.59 11.17 -6.70
CA ILE A 81 1.67 12.64 -6.82
C ILE A 81 3.06 12.98 -7.33
N GLN A 82 3.10 13.48 -8.57
CA GLN A 82 4.29 13.88 -9.30
C GLN A 82 4.34 15.40 -9.41
#